data_AF-A0A933HBG7-F1
#
_entry.id   AF-A0A933HBG7-F1
#
_cell.length_a   1.000
_cell.length_b   1.000
_cell.length_c   1.000
_cell.angle_alpha   90.00
_cell.angle_beta   90.00
_cell.angle_gamma   90.00
#
_symmetry.space_group_name_H-M   'P 1'
#
loop_
_entity.id
_entity.type
_entity.pdbx_description
1 polymer ?
#
loop_
_entity_poly.entity_id
_entity_poly.type
_entity_poly.pdbx_seq_one_letter_code
_entity_poly.pdbx_strand_id
1 'polypeptide(L)'
;MKRLSIIIISIIMFSSGWLTAGETTAAFLKLGSDAKSFGMGNVSAVIPNNINSIILNPAGLSSMKNKEISATFANLYADMRYGFIGIGLPIQKLDTGCGFGIQYLNSGEIEKRGIDRENFGNYSNKDLAVNIAYGRSFGNIYIGLNSKYITSRIEQEKADALVFDLGGIYKTKHRIDLGVTIKNLGSGLRYLDKKSPLPLTLTFGASYKLNVSLLLAVDLKNSIYENETTLSFGMEYLVLSAIALRTGYAAGNKLQISGLSGGFGISALKDYVLDYAFMPHNELGNIQKISFKLNF
;
A
#
# COMPACT_ATOMS: atom_id res chain seq x y z
N MET A 1 41.37 -7.92 2.29
CA MET A 1 40.02 -7.33 2.04
C MET A 1 38.94 -8.38 1.71
N LYS A 2 38.90 -9.53 2.41
CA LYS A 2 37.88 -10.58 2.22
C LYS A 2 37.20 -11.03 3.54
N ARG A 3 37.43 -10.29 4.63
CA ARG A 3 36.87 -10.58 5.97
C ARG A 3 35.83 -9.56 6.45
N LEU A 4 35.56 -8.51 5.67
CA LEU A 4 34.54 -7.50 6.00
C LEU A 4 33.15 -7.81 5.41
N SER A 5 33.04 -8.75 4.46
CA SER A 5 31.79 -9.06 3.77
C SER A 5 30.86 -10.00 4.54
N ILE A 6 31.31 -10.60 5.64
CA ILE A 6 30.53 -11.58 6.42
C ILE A 6 29.79 -10.91 7.60
N ILE A 7 30.17 -9.68 7.98
CA ILE A 7 29.57 -8.97 9.13
C ILE A 7 28.28 -8.21 8.75
N ILE A 8 28.02 -7.99 7.45
CA ILE A 8 26.80 -7.31 6.98
C ILE A 8 25.60 -8.28 6.86
N ILE A 9 25.83 -9.60 6.89
CA ILE A 9 24.76 -10.61 6.80
C ILE A 9 24.28 -11.09 8.19
N SER A 10 24.98 -10.75 9.27
CA SER A 10 24.71 -11.25 10.62
C SER A 10 23.82 -10.35 11.51
N ILE A 11 23.28 -9.23 10.98
CA ILE A 11 22.45 -8.28 11.77
C ILE A 11 20.94 -8.44 11.57
N ILE A 12 20.48 -9.38 10.72
CA ILE A 12 19.05 -9.69 10.58
C ILE A 12 18.69 -10.89 11.48
N MET A 13 18.92 -10.72 12.78
CA MET A 13 18.29 -11.51 13.83
C MET A 13 17.60 -10.51 14.74
N PHE A 14 16.49 -9.94 14.26
CA PHE A 14 15.54 -9.30 15.16
C PHE A 14 15.02 -10.43 16.05
N SER A 15 15.47 -10.44 17.30
CA SER A 15 14.85 -11.20 18.36
C SER A 15 13.39 -10.74 18.45
N SER A 16 12.48 -11.52 17.87
CA SER A 16 11.06 -11.35 18.12
C SER A 16 10.81 -11.77 19.57
N GLY A 17 10.99 -10.83 20.49
CA GLY A 17 10.28 -10.88 21.77
C GLY A 17 8.81 -11.09 21.43
N TRP A 18 8.20 -12.11 22.03
CA TRP A 18 6.85 -12.55 21.73
C TRP A 18 5.87 -11.45 22.17
N LEU A 19 5.68 -10.44 21.32
CA LEU A 19 4.45 -9.67 21.32
C LEU A 19 3.36 -10.64 20.91
N THR A 20 2.49 -11.00 21.85
CA THR A 20 1.20 -11.62 21.53
C THR A 20 0.58 -10.83 20.39
N ALA A 21 0.23 -11.50 19.28
CA ALA A 21 -0.37 -10.83 18.13
C ALA A 21 -1.59 -10.02 18.60
N GLY A 22 -1.50 -8.69 18.50
CA GLY A 22 -2.58 -7.79 18.86
C GLY A 22 -3.48 -7.53 17.66
N GLU A 23 -4.77 -7.38 17.91
CA GLU A 23 -5.71 -6.89 16.90
C GLU A 23 -5.50 -5.38 16.70
N THR A 24 -5.47 -4.95 15.44
CA THR A 24 -5.39 -3.53 15.07
C THR A 24 -6.71 -3.04 14.51
N THR A 25 -6.94 -1.73 14.58
CA THR A 25 -8.11 -1.09 13.96
C THR A 25 -7.73 -0.40 12.65
N ALA A 26 -8.71 0.04 11.85
CA ALA A 26 -8.47 0.69 10.56
C ALA A 26 -7.67 -0.20 9.57
N ALA A 27 -8.04 -1.48 9.48
CA ALA A 27 -7.40 -2.43 8.56
C ALA A 27 -7.41 -1.98 7.09
N PHE A 28 -8.36 -1.11 6.70
CA PHE A 28 -8.43 -0.51 5.37
C PHE A 28 -7.13 0.22 4.94
N LEU A 29 -6.34 0.71 5.90
CA LEU A 29 -5.05 1.37 5.64
C LEU A 29 -4.02 0.42 4.99
N LYS A 30 -4.25 -0.90 5.04
CA LYS A 30 -3.40 -1.92 4.42
C LYS A 30 -3.75 -2.21 2.96
N LEU A 31 -4.88 -1.73 2.44
CA LEU A 31 -5.43 -2.14 1.13
C LEU A 31 -4.69 -1.54 -0.08
N GLY A 32 -3.92 -0.46 0.11
CA GLY A 32 -3.11 0.17 -0.94
C GLY A 32 -3.92 0.95 -2.00
N SER A 33 -3.25 1.88 -2.68
CA SER A 33 -3.87 2.86 -3.59
C SER A 33 -4.15 2.36 -5.01
N ASP A 34 -3.49 1.30 -5.51
CA ASP A 34 -3.58 0.95 -6.94
C ASP A 34 -3.64 -0.56 -7.26
N ALA A 35 -4.09 -0.85 -8.47
CA ALA A 35 -4.14 -2.18 -9.06
C ALA A 35 -2.74 -2.67 -9.51
N LYS A 36 -1.84 -1.77 -9.89
CA LYS A 36 -0.48 -2.12 -10.34
C LYS A 36 0.30 -2.86 -9.25
N SER A 37 0.47 -2.25 -8.08
CA SER A 37 1.17 -2.87 -6.95
C SER A 37 0.42 -4.10 -6.45
N PHE A 38 -0.91 -4.06 -6.45
CA PHE A 38 -1.75 -5.20 -6.05
C PHE A 38 -1.50 -6.44 -6.93
N GLY A 39 -1.49 -6.28 -8.25
CA GLY A 39 -1.20 -7.37 -9.20
C GLY A 39 0.26 -7.84 -9.23
N MET A 40 1.15 -7.12 -8.54
CA MET A 40 2.55 -7.47 -8.33
C MET A 40 2.81 -8.03 -6.91
N GLY A 41 1.80 -8.57 -6.24
CA GLY A 41 1.94 -9.17 -4.91
C GLY A 41 1.99 -8.15 -3.77
N ASN A 42 1.43 -6.95 -3.96
CA ASN A 42 1.45 -5.84 -2.98
C ASN A 42 2.84 -5.25 -2.70
N VAL A 43 3.78 -5.36 -3.65
CA VAL A 43 5.04 -4.60 -3.60
C VAL A 43 4.78 -3.09 -3.67
N SER A 44 5.37 -2.34 -2.76
CA SER A 44 4.99 -0.95 -2.48
C SER A 44 6.19 -0.04 -2.19
N ALA A 45 7.30 -0.57 -1.67
CA ALA A 45 8.40 0.26 -1.18
C ALA A 45 9.15 1.02 -2.28
N VAL A 46 9.16 0.53 -3.52
CA VAL A 46 9.99 1.08 -4.61
C VAL A 46 9.23 1.38 -5.91
N ILE A 47 7.93 1.11 -5.96
CA ILE A 47 7.19 0.96 -7.22
C ILE A 47 6.54 2.24 -7.78
N PRO A 48 6.05 3.22 -7.01
CA PRO A 48 5.34 4.33 -7.63
C PRO A 48 6.20 5.59 -7.73
N ASN A 49 6.30 6.08 -8.97
CA ASN A 49 6.77 7.42 -9.34
C ASN A 49 5.54 8.27 -9.76
N ASN A 50 4.44 8.16 -9.03
CA ASN A 50 3.09 8.61 -9.45
C ASN A 50 2.23 8.98 -8.22
N ILE A 51 0.97 9.40 -8.37
CA ILE A 51 0.18 9.86 -7.21
C ILE A 51 -0.11 8.73 -6.20
N ASN A 52 -0.13 7.47 -6.63
CA ASN A 52 -0.37 6.34 -5.72
C ASN A 52 0.76 6.19 -4.67
N SER A 53 1.92 6.84 -4.89
CA SER A 53 2.99 7.01 -3.89
C SER A 53 2.52 7.58 -2.57
N ILE A 54 1.44 8.38 -2.54
CA ILE A 54 0.87 8.92 -1.30
C ILE A 54 0.57 7.82 -0.26
N ILE A 55 0.14 6.63 -0.69
CA ILE A 55 -0.19 5.49 0.20
C ILE A 55 0.94 4.46 0.24
N LEU A 56 1.63 4.25 -0.88
CA LEU A 56 2.58 3.14 -1.03
C LEU A 56 3.95 3.51 -0.44
N ASN A 57 4.56 4.60 -0.92
CA ASN A 57 5.79 5.19 -0.38
C ASN A 57 5.84 6.69 -0.75
N PRO A 58 5.65 7.63 0.20
CA PRO A 58 5.55 9.05 -0.10
C PRO A 58 6.83 9.64 -0.72
N ALA A 59 8.00 9.01 -0.55
CA ALA A 59 9.22 9.41 -1.23
C ALA A 59 9.13 9.31 -2.76
N GLY A 60 8.23 8.47 -3.28
CA GLY A 60 7.99 8.34 -4.71
C GLY A 60 7.40 9.60 -5.37
N LEU A 61 6.78 10.49 -4.59
CA LEU A 61 6.14 11.72 -5.12
C LEU A 61 7.16 12.66 -5.79
N SER A 62 8.39 12.75 -5.27
CA SER A 62 9.45 13.56 -5.91
C SER A 62 9.95 12.99 -7.23
N SER A 63 9.56 11.76 -7.60
CA SER A 63 9.87 11.18 -8.90
C SER A 63 8.80 11.45 -9.96
N MET A 64 7.69 12.10 -9.60
CA MET A 64 6.64 12.47 -10.55
C MET A 64 7.14 13.49 -11.56
N LYS A 65 6.77 13.30 -12.84
CA LYS A 65 7.14 14.22 -13.93
C LYS A 65 6.00 15.13 -14.36
N ASN A 66 4.78 14.61 -14.37
CA ASN A 66 3.56 15.30 -14.79
C ASN A 66 2.59 15.40 -13.62
N LYS A 67 1.60 16.29 -13.72
CA LYS A 67 0.48 16.27 -12.79
C LYS A 67 -0.32 15.02 -13.09
N GLU A 68 -0.83 14.38 -12.04
CA GLU A 68 -1.56 13.13 -12.19
C GLU A 68 -2.81 13.12 -11.33
N ILE A 69 -3.92 12.65 -11.88
CA ILE A 69 -5.09 12.23 -11.10
C ILE A 69 -5.17 10.71 -11.19
N SER A 70 -5.44 10.04 -10.07
CA SER A 70 -5.67 8.59 -10.00
C SER A 70 -6.96 8.32 -9.26
N ALA A 71 -7.72 7.34 -9.72
CA ALA A 71 -8.86 6.79 -9.03
C ALA A 71 -8.77 5.25 -9.05
N THR A 72 -9.09 4.63 -7.93
CA THR A 72 -9.07 3.17 -7.77
C THR A 72 -10.35 2.73 -7.11
N PHE A 73 -10.90 1.64 -7.59
CA PHE A 73 -12.02 0.94 -6.99
C PHE A 73 -11.68 -0.53 -6.81
N ALA A 74 -12.05 -1.10 -5.67
CA ALA A 74 -11.89 -2.52 -5.41
C ALA A 74 -13.17 -3.10 -4.80
N ASN A 75 -13.61 -4.21 -5.39
CA ASN A 75 -14.55 -5.12 -4.75
C ASN A 75 -13.72 -6.14 -3.96
N LEU A 76 -13.93 -6.14 -2.66
CA LEU A 76 -13.30 -7.07 -1.74
C LEU A 76 -14.30 -8.20 -1.44
N TYR A 77 -13.92 -9.10 -0.54
CA TYR A 77 -14.80 -10.14 -0.04
C TYR A 77 -15.93 -9.58 0.83
N ALA A 78 -16.98 -10.39 1.03
CA ALA A 78 -18.13 -10.06 1.89
C ALA A 78 -18.77 -8.69 1.59
N ASP A 79 -18.96 -8.40 0.30
CA ASP A 79 -19.57 -7.15 -0.22
C ASP A 79 -18.86 -5.84 0.18
N MET A 80 -17.66 -5.94 0.75
CA MET A 80 -16.87 -4.77 1.11
C MET A 80 -16.35 -4.06 -0.14
N ARG A 81 -16.40 -2.73 -0.12
CA ARG A 81 -15.98 -1.87 -1.23
C ARG A 81 -14.95 -0.86 -0.75
N TYR A 82 -13.84 -0.77 -1.48
CA TYR A 82 -12.78 0.18 -1.23
C TYR A 82 -12.62 1.13 -2.42
N GLY A 83 -12.38 2.40 -2.12
CA GLY A 83 -12.09 3.43 -3.10
C GLY A 83 -10.90 4.29 -2.70
N PHE A 84 -10.13 4.71 -3.70
CA PHE A 84 -9.11 5.75 -3.55
C PHE A 84 -9.25 6.77 -4.69
N ILE A 85 -9.07 8.05 -4.39
CA ILE A 85 -8.89 9.10 -5.39
C ILE A 85 -7.76 10.03 -4.93
N GLY A 86 -6.91 10.47 -5.85
CA GLY A 86 -5.83 11.40 -5.52
C GLY A 86 -5.39 12.26 -6.68
N ILE A 87 -4.79 13.39 -6.34
CA ILE A 87 -4.14 14.32 -7.26
C ILE A 87 -2.70 14.60 -6.81
N GLY A 88 -1.77 14.48 -7.74
CA GLY A 88 -0.34 14.72 -7.51
C GLY A 88 0.18 15.85 -8.37
N LEU A 89 1.00 16.69 -7.76
CA LEU A 89 1.55 17.90 -8.36
C LEU A 89 3.08 17.90 -8.20
N PRO A 90 3.86 17.67 -9.27
CA PRO A 90 5.30 17.81 -9.23
C PRO A 90 5.71 19.29 -9.25
N ILE A 91 6.72 19.63 -8.47
CA ILE A 91 7.39 20.93 -8.45
C ILE A 91 8.83 20.70 -8.89
N GLN A 92 9.03 20.58 -10.20
CA GLN A 92 10.31 20.14 -10.80
C GLN A 92 11.50 21.01 -10.39
N LYS A 93 11.30 22.34 -10.25
CA LYS A 93 12.36 23.27 -9.85
C LYS A 93 12.94 23.00 -8.45
N LEU A 94 12.20 22.27 -7.61
CA LEU A 94 12.58 21.97 -6.22
C LEU A 94 12.80 20.48 -5.98
N ASP A 95 12.83 19.66 -7.04
CA ASP A 95 12.96 18.20 -6.94
C ASP A 95 11.93 17.60 -5.96
N THR A 96 10.69 18.12 -6.04
CA THR A 96 9.64 17.95 -5.05
C THR A 96 8.35 17.47 -5.71
N GLY A 97 7.53 16.70 -5.00
CA GLY A 97 6.16 16.41 -5.36
C GLY A 97 5.22 16.49 -4.16
N CYS A 98 4.02 17.03 -4.39
CA CYS A 98 2.95 17.08 -3.40
C CYS A 98 1.78 16.21 -3.85
N GLY A 99 1.05 15.64 -2.90
CA GLY A 99 -0.13 14.83 -3.19
C GLY A 99 -1.25 15.09 -2.20
N PHE A 100 -2.48 15.06 -2.71
CA PHE A 100 -3.70 15.00 -1.91
C PHE A 100 -4.47 13.73 -2.31
N GLY A 101 -5.06 13.03 -1.34
CA GLY A 101 -5.86 11.85 -1.66
C GLY A 101 -6.82 11.43 -0.59
N ILE A 102 -7.89 10.76 -1.00
CA ILE A 102 -8.96 10.27 -0.13
C ILE A 102 -9.05 8.75 -0.31
N GLN A 103 -9.09 8.02 0.80
CA GLN A 103 -9.41 6.60 0.85
C GLN A 103 -10.75 6.42 1.54
N TYR A 104 -11.57 5.50 1.04
CA TYR A 104 -12.85 5.17 1.64
C TYR A 104 -13.07 3.66 1.64
N LEU A 105 -13.52 3.11 2.76
CA LEU A 105 -13.98 1.73 2.88
C LEU A 105 -15.43 1.73 3.36
N ASN A 106 -16.24 0.89 2.73
CA ASN A 106 -17.55 0.48 3.23
C ASN A 106 -17.53 -1.04 3.41
N SER A 107 -17.86 -1.52 4.60
CA SER A 107 -17.87 -2.95 4.91
C SER A 107 -19.06 -3.72 4.33
N GLY A 108 -19.97 -3.07 3.60
CA GLY A 108 -21.26 -3.66 3.28
C GLY A 108 -22.18 -3.72 4.50
N GLU A 109 -23.28 -4.47 4.36
CA GLU A 109 -24.22 -4.72 5.45
C GLU A 109 -23.86 -6.01 6.18
N ILE A 110 -23.74 -5.92 7.50
CA ILE A 110 -23.43 -7.02 8.40
C ILE A 110 -24.66 -7.26 9.27
N GLU A 111 -25.15 -8.49 9.32
CA GLU A 111 -26.27 -8.87 10.17
C GLU A 111 -25.88 -8.80 11.65
N LYS A 112 -26.72 -8.16 12.48
CA LYS A 112 -26.62 -8.22 13.93
C LYS A 112 -27.35 -9.44 14.41
N ARG A 113 -26.63 -10.35 15.07
CA ARG A 113 -27.24 -11.54 15.66
C ARG A 113 -27.01 -11.62 17.17
N GLY A 114 -28.08 -11.91 17.89
CA GLY A 114 -28.03 -12.26 19.31
C GLY A 114 -27.39 -13.63 19.53
N ILE A 115 -27.17 -13.97 20.80
CA ILE A 115 -26.63 -15.27 21.22
C ILE A 115 -27.56 -16.43 20.77
N ASP A 116 -28.86 -16.16 20.72
CA ASP A 116 -29.93 -17.05 20.25
C ASP A 116 -30.14 -17.02 18.73
N ARG A 117 -29.26 -16.33 17.99
CA ARG A 117 -29.33 -16.08 16.54
C ARG A 117 -30.50 -15.19 16.09
N GLU A 118 -31.20 -14.53 17.01
CA GLU A 118 -32.20 -13.51 16.69
C GLU A 118 -31.55 -12.37 15.89
N ASN A 119 -32.24 -11.88 14.86
CA ASN A 119 -31.75 -10.82 13.99
C ASN A 119 -32.20 -9.44 14.50
N PHE A 120 -31.25 -8.57 14.82
CA PHE A 120 -31.48 -7.20 15.31
C PHE A 120 -31.28 -6.12 14.21
N GLY A 121 -31.38 -6.53 12.95
CA GLY A 121 -31.14 -5.69 11.77
C GLY A 121 -29.68 -5.69 11.34
N ASN A 122 -29.32 -4.74 10.47
CA ASN A 122 -27.98 -4.67 9.86
C ASN A 122 -27.18 -3.47 10.38
N TYR A 123 -25.85 -3.56 10.32
CA TYR A 123 -24.96 -2.42 10.46
C TYR A 123 -23.89 -2.41 9.37
N SER A 124 -23.18 -1.29 9.26
CA SER A 124 -22.11 -1.09 8.31
C SER A 124 -21.01 -0.25 8.93
N ASN A 125 -19.76 -0.60 8.63
CA ASN A 125 -18.58 0.13 9.03
C ASN A 125 -18.12 0.99 7.85
N LYS A 126 -17.91 2.28 8.13
CA LYS A 126 -17.45 3.25 7.13
C LYS A 126 -16.18 3.92 7.61
N ASP A 127 -15.11 3.73 6.85
CA ASP A 127 -13.81 4.33 7.13
C ASP A 127 -13.44 5.33 6.05
N LEU A 128 -12.86 6.45 6.47
CA LEU A 128 -12.36 7.50 5.59
C LEU A 128 -10.96 7.90 6.04
N ALA A 129 -10.04 8.06 5.09
CA ALA A 129 -8.75 8.70 5.33
C ALA A 129 -8.52 9.83 4.32
N VAL A 130 -8.25 11.03 4.81
CA VAL A 130 -7.81 12.18 3.99
C VAL A 130 -6.30 12.32 4.15
N ASN A 131 -5.57 12.39 3.05
CA ASN A 131 -4.11 12.28 2.99
C ASN A 131 -3.54 13.54 2.34
N ILE A 132 -2.49 14.09 2.94
CA ILE A 132 -1.65 15.15 2.36
C ILE A 132 -0.21 14.66 2.47
N ALA A 133 0.48 14.59 1.35
CA ALA A 133 1.85 14.10 1.31
C ALA A 133 2.78 15.01 0.52
N TYR A 134 4.04 14.92 0.90
CA TYR A 134 5.15 15.67 0.34
C TYR A 134 6.34 14.73 0.19
N GLY A 135 6.97 14.75 -0.98
CA GLY A 135 8.21 14.04 -1.26
C GLY A 135 9.26 14.98 -1.84
N ARG A 136 10.52 14.76 -1.50
CA ARG A 136 11.66 15.52 -2.04
C ARG A 136 12.83 14.59 -2.35
N SER A 137 13.60 14.92 -3.38
CA SER A 137 14.85 14.22 -3.69
C SER A 137 16.09 15.10 -3.55
N PHE A 138 17.19 14.47 -3.16
CA PHE A 138 18.53 15.02 -3.02
C PHE A 138 19.47 14.09 -3.78
N GLY A 139 19.68 14.39 -5.07
CA GLY A 139 20.42 13.51 -5.98
C GLY A 139 19.73 12.15 -6.11
N ASN A 140 20.30 11.12 -5.48
CA ASN A 140 19.79 9.76 -5.54
C ASN A 140 19.03 9.30 -4.28
N ILE A 141 18.91 10.15 -3.27
CA ILE A 141 18.12 9.90 -2.05
C ILE A 141 16.79 10.63 -2.17
N TYR A 142 15.70 9.91 -1.97
CA TYR A 142 14.33 10.41 -2.03
C TYR A 142 13.72 10.17 -0.66
N ILE A 143 13.08 11.19 -0.10
CA ILE A 143 12.40 11.11 1.19
C ILE A 143 10.97 11.63 1.05
N GLY A 144 10.07 11.15 1.89
CA GLY A 144 8.71 11.64 1.90
C GLY A 144 7.99 11.43 3.21
N LEU A 145 6.96 12.26 3.41
CA LEU A 145 6.05 12.27 4.54
C LEU A 145 4.62 12.27 4.00
N ASN A 146 3.76 11.46 4.60
CA ASN A 146 2.32 11.54 4.41
C ASN A 146 1.64 11.76 5.76
N SER A 147 0.73 12.73 5.83
CA SER A 147 -0.14 12.97 6.98
C SER A 147 -1.56 12.58 6.60
N LYS A 148 -2.20 11.77 7.46
CA LYS A 148 -3.56 11.29 7.26
C LYS A 148 -4.43 11.66 8.45
N TYR A 149 -5.60 12.22 8.17
CA TYR A 149 -6.68 12.25 9.13
C TYR A 149 -7.62 11.09 8.82
N ILE A 150 -7.76 10.17 9.78
CA ILE A 150 -8.64 9.01 9.63
C ILE A 150 -9.87 9.18 10.50
N THR A 151 -11.02 8.76 9.99
CA THR A 151 -12.24 8.60 10.78
C THR A 151 -12.90 7.28 10.45
N SER A 152 -13.35 6.59 11.47
CA SER A 152 -14.11 5.36 11.38
C SER A 152 -15.44 5.53 12.08
N ARG A 153 -16.50 5.04 11.45
CA ARG A 153 -17.83 4.98 12.04
C ARG A 153 -18.32 3.54 12.03
N ILE A 154 -18.69 3.06 13.22
CA ILE A 154 -19.31 1.77 13.45
C ILE A 154 -20.62 2.08 14.16
N GLU A 155 -21.75 1.89 13.48
CA GLU A 155 -23.07 2.30 13.99
C GLU A 155 -23.11 3.78 14.43
N GLN A 156 -23.34 4.03 15.73
CA GLN A 156 -23.39 5.35 16.34
C GLN A 156 -22.01 5.81 16.85
N GLU A 157 -21.04 4.90 16.94
CA GLU A 157 -19.71 5.20 17.42
C GLU A 157 -18.83 5.77 16.33
N LYS A 158 -18.11 6.84 16.67
CA LYS A 158 -17.15 7.49 15.78
C LYS A 158 -15.80 7.58 16.49
N ALA A 159 -14.76 7.18 15.78
CA ALA A 159 -13.38 7.37 16.21
C ALA A 159 -12.59 8.11 15.13
N ASP A 160 -11.60 8.90 15.54
CA ASP A 160 -10.67 9.57 14.64
C ASP A 160 -9.24 9.56 15.17
N ALA A 161 -8.29 9.70 14.26
CA ALA A 161 -6.88 9.80 14.59
C ALA A 161 -6.09 10.56 13.54
N LEU A 162 -5.00 11.20 13.98
CA LEU A 162 -3.95 11.70 13.10
C LEU A 162 -2.87 10.63 12.95
N VAL A 163 -2.44 10.42 11.71
CA VAL A 163 -1.57 9.31 11.30
C VAL A 163 -0.49 9.83 10.37
N PHE A 164 0.71 9.27 10.46
CA PHE A 164 1.84 9.64 9.63
C PHE A 164 2.49 8.41 8.98
N ASP A 165 2.95 8.60 7.75
CA ASP A 165 3.84 7.67 7.07
C ASP A 165 5.14 8.36 6.68
N LEU A 166 6.24 7.62 6.75
CA LEU A 166 7.56 8.03 6.31
C LEU A 166 8.03 7.10 5.20
N GLY A 167 8.67 7.68 4.20
CA GLY A 167 9.16 6.97 3.03
C GLY A 167 10.60 7.36 2.70
N GLY A 168 11.37 6.38 2.24
CA GLY A 168 12.70 6.59 1.67
C GLY A 168 12.87 5.72 0.42
N ILE A 169 13.52 6.27 -0.62
CA ILE A 169 13.97 5.53 -1.80
C ILE A 169 15.41 5.95 -2.12
N TYR A 170 16.28 4.98 -2.35
CA TYR A 170 17.64 5.18 -2.82
C TYR A 170 17.81 4.60 -4.22
N LYS A 171 18.06 5.45 -5.21
CA LYS A 171 18.25 5.04 -6.60
C LYS A 171 19.73 4.77 -6.87
N THR A 172 20.07 3.52 -7.18
CA THR A 172 21.46 3.19 -7.51
C THR A 172 21.75 3.44 -8.99
N LYS A 173 23.03 3.52 -9.36
CA LYS A 173 23.46 3.59 -10.76
C LYS A 173 23.28 2.27 -11.52
N HIS A 174 23.03 1.15 -10.82
CA HIS A 174 23.01 -0.20 -11.39
C HIS A 174 21.60 -0.73 -11.66
N ARG A 175 20.62 0.17 -11.95
CA ARG A 175 19.22 -0.17 -12.19
C ARG A 175 18.52 -0.87 -11.01
N ILE A 176 19.11 -0.79 -9.82
CA ILE A 176 18.53 -1.24 -8.56
C ILE A 176 18.01 -0.02 -7.81
N ASP A 177 16.77 -0.06 -7.38
CA ASP A 177 16.22 0.94 -6.45
C ASP A 177 15.94 0.24 -5.13
N LEU A 178 16.35 0.85 -4.00
CA LEU A 178 16.08 0.36 -2.65
C LEU A 178 15.04 1.26 -2.00
N GLY A 179 14.13 0.71 -1.21
CA GLY A 179 13.05 1.46 -0.59
C GLY A 179 12.82 1.02 0.86
N VAL A 180 12.37 1.98 1.66
CA VAL A 180 11.92 1.74 3.03
C VAL A 180 10.68 2.57 3.30
N THR A 181 9.72 2.00 4.03
CA THR A 181 8.55 2.74 4.49
C THR A 181 8.20 2.37 5.93
N ILE A 182 7.83 3.37 6.71
CA ILE A 182 7.18 3.20 8.01
C ILE A 182 5.79 3.83 7.85
N LYS A 183 4.74 3.02 7.94
CA LYS A 183 3.36 3.50 7.74
C LYS A 183 2.53 3.35 8.99
N ASN A 184 1.56 4.25 9.13
CA ASN A 184 0.54 4.27 10.17
C ASN A 184 1.07 4.57 11.59
N LEU A 185 2.05 5.47 11.70
CA LEU A 185 2.47 6.03 12.98
C LEU A 185 1.37 6.97 13.51
N GLY A 186 0.79 6.65 14.66
CA GLY A 186 -0.28 7.48 15.23
C GLY A 186 -0.76 6.93 16.55
N SER A 187 -1.66 7.66 17.19
CA SER A 187 -2.18 7.28 18.50
C SER A 187 -3.03 6.01 18.45
N GLY A 188 -3.65 5.65 17.33
CA GLY A 188 -4.74 4.65 17.34
C GLY A 188 -6.11 5.31 17.39
N LEU A 189 -7.13 4.52 17.09
CA LEU A 189 -8.53 4.91 17.20
C LEU A 189 -9.03 4.61 18.60
N ARG A 190 -9.83 5.52 19.16
CA ARG A 190 -10.50 5.33 20.44
C ARG A 190 -12.00 5.25 20.20
N TYR A 191 -12.59 4.10 20.53
CA TYR A 191 -14.02 3.89 20.55
C TYR A 191 -14.45 3.84 22.01
N LEU A 192 -15.40 4.68 22.40
CA LEU A 192 -15.77 4.85 23.81
C LEU A 192 -14.50 5.07 24.66
N ASP A 193 -14.24 4.17 25.61
CA ASP A 193 -13.07 4.22 26.51
C ASP A 193 -11.90 3.32 26.07
N LYS A 194 -12.05 2.55 24.98
CA LYS A 194 -11.02 1.60 24.52
C LYS A 194 -10.25 2.17 23.34
N LYS A 195 -8.93 2.25 23.52
CA LYS A 195 -7.99 2.69 22.49
C LYS A 195 -7.33 1.47 21.84
N SER A 196 -7.39 1.41 20.52
CA SER A 196 -6.82 0.31 19.72
C SER A 196 -5.71 0.84 18.80
N PRO A 197 -4.59 0.11 18.68
CA PRO A 197 -3.49 0.55 17.82
C PRO A 197 -3.87 0.50 16.33
N LEU A 198 -3.15 1.28 15.53
CA LEU A 198 -3.19 1.22 14.06
C LEU A 198 -2.25 0.13 13.54
N PRO A 199 -2.44 -0.38 12.31
CA PRO A 199 -1.55 -1.35 11.68
C PRO A 199 -0.22 -0.69 11.30
N LEU A 200 0.66 -0.53 12.29
CA LEU A 200 2.02 -0.03 12.08
C LEU A 200 2.80 -1.05 11.23
N THR A 201 3.21 -0.63 10.02
CA THR A 201 3.96 -1.49 9.11
C THR A 201 5.32 -0.90 8.79
N LEU A 202 6.36 -1.72 8.90
CA LEU A 202 7.69 -1.46 8.38
C LEU A 202 7.90 -2.30 7.11
N THR A 203 8.32 -1.69 6.02
CA THR A 203 8.61 -2.40 4.77
C THR A 203 9.97 -2.01 4.25
N PHE A 204 10.77 -3.01 3.88
CA PHE A 204 11.99 -2.85 3.11
C PHE A 204 11.77 -3.47 1.74
N GLY A 205 12.19 -2.81 0.67
CA GLY A 205 12.06 -3.35 -0.66
C GLY A 205 13.21 -3.01 -1.58
N ALA A 206 13.30 -3.79 -2.64
CA ALA A 206 14.25 -3.60 -3.71
C ALA A 206 13.56 -3.85 -5.04
N SER A 207 13.94 -3.10 -6.08
CA SER A 207 13.56 -3.41 -7.45
C SER A 207 14.77 -3.47 -8.34
N TYR A 208 14.66 -4.23 -9.41
CA TYR A 208 15.68 -4.36 -10.44
C TYR A 208 15.05 -4.22 -11.82
N LYS A 209 15.49 -3.21 -12.56
CA LYS A 209 15.07 -2.96 -13.96
C LYS A 209 16.07 -3.66 -14.87
N LEU A 210 15.74 -4.85 -15.35
CA LEU A 210 16.64 -5.63 -16.21
C LEU A 210 16.83 -4.92 -17.56
N ASN A 211 15.75 -4.42 -18.13
CA ASN A 211 15.71 -3.62 -19.36
C ASN A 211 14.50 -2.67 -19.31
N VAL A 212 14.16 -2.01 -20.43
CA VAL A 212 12.99 -1.12 -20.49
C VAL A 212 11.68 -1.89 -20.33
N SER A 213 11.68 -3.20 -20.62
CA SER A 213 10.48 -4.03 -20.63
C SER A 213 10.23 -4.82 -19.36
N LEU A 214 11.23 -5.11 -18.52
CA LEU A 214 11.10 -6.00 -17.37
C LEU A 214 11.56 -5.35 -16.08
N LEU A 215 10.63 -5.32 -15.11
CA LEU A 215 10.85 -4.88 -13.73
C LEU A 215 10.58 -6.04 -12.78
N LEU A 216 11.54 -6.30 -11.90
CA LEU A 216 11.39 -7.22 -10.77
C LEU A 216 11.38 -6.40 -9.48
N ALA A 217 10.59 -6.82 -8.50
CA ALA A 217 10.54 -6.20 -7.18
C ALA A 217 10.35 -7.24 -6.07
N VAL A 218 10.90 -6.92 -4.91
CA VAL A 218 10.74 -7.70 -3.69
C VAL A 218 10.53 -6.76 -2.52
N ASP A 219 9.57 -7.10 -1.65
CA ASP A 219 9.29 -6.38 -0.41
C ASP A 219 9.27 -7.36 0.77
N LEU A 220 9.98 -7.03 1.85
CA LEU A 220 9.82 -7.63 3.17
C LEU A 220 9.04 -6.65 4.05
N LYS A 221 7.80 -7.00 4.35
CA LYS A 221 6.88 -6.21 5.18
C LYS A 221 6.68 -6.89 6.53
N ASN A 222 6.77 -6.12 7.60
CA ASN A 222 6.44 -6.54 8.95
C ASN A 222 5.37 -5.62 9.55
N SER A 223 4.23 -6.19 9.96
CA SER A 223 3.18 -5.52 10.73
C SER A 223 3.48 -5.73 12.22
N ILE A 224 3.94 -4.67 12.87
CA ILE A 224 4.61 -4.73 14.18
C ILE A 224 3.68 -5.28 15.27
N TYR A 225 2.45 -4.76 15.35
CA TYR A 225 1.50 -5.17 16.40
C TYR A 225 0.81 -6.50 16.12
N GLU A 226 0.63 -6.86 14.84
CA GLU A 226 -0.07 -8.09 14.44
C GLU A 226 0.88 -9.31 14.38
N ASN A 227 2.19 -9.06 14.54
CA ASN A 227 3.27 -10.01 14.36
C ASN A 227 3.20 -10.75 13.01
N GLU A 228 2.84 -10.02 11.96
CA GLU A 228 2.71 -10.54 10.60
C GLU A 228 3.93 -10.15 9.78
N THR A 229 4.57 -11.13 9.15
CA THR A 229 5.66 -10.89 8.21
C THR A 229 5.27 -11.43 6.85
N THR A 230 5.41 -10.61 5.82
CA THR A 230 5.11 -10.95 4.44
C THR A 230 6.32 -10.67 3.57
N LEU A 231 6.76 -11.67 2.82
CA LEU A 231 7.70 -11.53 1.73
C LEU A 231 6.92 -11.50 0.41
N SER A 232 7.06 -10.43 -0.36
CA SER A 232 6.31 -10.24 -1.61
C SER A 232 7.28 -10.18 -2.77
N PHE A 233 6.99 -10.92 -3.84
CA PHE A 233 7.72 -10.89 -5.10
C PHE A 233 6.78 -10.39 -6.20
N GLY A 234 7.25 -9.45 -7.01
CA GLY A 234 6.47 -8.85 -8.09
C GLY A 234 7.27 -8.77 -9.39
N MET A 235 6.59 -8.99 -10.51
CA MET A 235 7.14 -8.84 -11.85
C MET A 235 6.19 -8.02 -12.71
N GLU A 236 6.74 -7.08 -13.48
CA GLU A 236 6.04 -6.33 -14.53
C GLU A 236 6.80 -6.50 -15.84
N TYR A 237 6.09 -6.94 -16.87
CA TYR A 237 6.59 -7.10 -18.23
C TYR A 237 5.79 -6.22 -19.21
N LEU A 238 6.45 -5.26 -19.85
CA LEU A 238 5.89 -4.44 -20.92
C LEU A 238 5.99 -5.21 -22.24
N VAL A 239 4.86 -5.78 -22.67
CA VAL A 239 4.72 -6.48 -23.96
C VAL A 239 4.86 -5.47 -25.10
N LEU A 240 4.24 -4.32 -24.93
CA LEU A 240 4.36 -3.14 -25.79
C LEU A 240 4.54 -1.92 -24.90
N SER A 241 4.96 -0.78 -25.46
CA SER A 241 4.99 0.48 -24.71
C SER A 241 3.62 0.86 -24.12
N ALA A 242 2.53 0.29 -24.64
CA ALA A 242 1.17 0.50 -24.19
C ALA A 242 0.62 -0.62 -23.27
N ILE A 243 1.21 -1.83 -23.24
CA ILE A 243 0.60 -2.98 -22.54
C ILE A 243 1.60 -3.57 -21.55
N ALA A 244 1.20 -3.62 -20.29
CA ALA A 244 1.94 -4.24 -19.19
C ALA A 244 1.21 -5.49 -18.69
N LEU A 245 1.95 -6.58 -18.49
CA LEU A 245 1.51 -7.77 -17.78
C LEU A 245 2.21 -7.85 -16.44
N ARG A 246 1.47 -8.23 -15.40
CA ARG A 246 1.96 -8.23 -14.02
C ARG A 246 1.58 -9.52 -13.32
N THR A 247 2.50 -10.00 -12.51
CA THR A 247 2.29 -11.13 -11.62
C THR A 247 3.03 -10.90 -10.32
N GLY A 248 2.54 -11.48 -9.25
CA GLY A 248 3.25 -11.48 -7.99
C GLY A 248 2.76 -12.54 -7.03
N TYR A 249 3.58 -12.80 -6.02
CA TYR A 249 3.32 -13.76 -4.97
C TYR A 249 3.67 -13.14 -3.63
N ALA A 250 2.71 -13.14 -2.71
CA ALA A 250 2.94 -12.82 -1.31
C ALA A 250 3.08 -14.13 -0.53
N ALA A 251 4.10 -14.23 0.31
CA ALA A 251 4.34 -15.33 1.24
C ALA A 251 4.32 -14.76 2.66
N GLY A 252 3.23 -14.99 3.38
CA GLY A 252 3.05 -14.60 4.77
C GLY A 252 3.40 -15.71 5.75
N ASN A 253 3.76 -15.34 6.98
CA ASN A 253 3.82 -16.27 8.11
C ASN A 253 2.42 -16.75 8.57
N LYS A 254 1.35 -16.11 8.10
CA LYS A 254 -0.04 -16.58 8.20
C LYS A 254 -0.56 -16.95 6.81
N LEU A 255 -1.22 -18.11 6.70
CA LEU A 255 -1.78 -18.63 5.43
C LEU A 255 -2.71 -17.65 4.73
N GLN A 256 -3.48 -16.86 5.49
CA GLN A 256 -4.43 -15.87 4.97
C GLN A 256 -3.77 -14.72 4.20
N ILE A 257 -2.45 -14.54 4.33
CA ILE A 257 -1.69 -13.44 3.70
C ILE A 257 -0.87 -13.94 2.50
N SER A 258 -0.85 -15.27 2.29
CA SER A 258 -0.15 -15.89 1.17
C SER A 258 -1.07 -16.01 -0.03
N GLY A 259 -0.58 -15.65 -1.22
CA GLY A 259 -1.40 -15.70 -2.42
C GLY A 259 -0.68 -15.26 -3.68
N LEU A 260 -1.10 -15.85 -4.80
CA LEU A 260 -0.75 -15.38 -6.14
C LEU A 260 -1.64 -14.20 -6.51
N SER A 261 -1.09 -13.27 -7.25
CA SER A 261 -1.81 -12.12 -7.80
C SER A 261 -1.37 -11.91 -9.25
N GLY A 262 -2.26 -11.36 -10.05
CA GLY A 262 -1.97 -11.03 -11.44
C GLY A 262 -2.73 -9.79 -11.87
N GLY A 263 -2.28 -9.19 -12.96
CA GLY A 263 -2.94 -8.02 -13.51
C GLY A 263 -2.35 -7.60 -14.84
N PHE A 264 -2.99 -6.60 -15.44
CA PHE A 264 -2.51 -5.97 -16.64
C PHE A 264 -2.74 -4.46 -16.59
N GLY A 265 -2.02 -3.73 -17.43
CA GLY A 265 -2.14 -2.29 -17.58
C GLY A 265 -2.17 -1.91 -19.05
N ILE A 266 -3.05 -0.99 -19.41
CA ILE A 266 -3.15 -0.43 -20.76
C ILE A 266 -2.91 1.08 -20.65
N SER A 267 -1.91 1.56 -21.37
CA SER A 267 -1.56 2.97 -21.49
C SER A 267 -1.99 3.49 -22.87
N ALA A 268 -2.98 4.38 -22.90
CA ALA A 268 -3.50 4.98 -24.12
C ALA A 268 -3.06 6.45 -24.22
N LEU A 269 -2.63 6.87 -25.41
CA LEU A 269 -2.23 8.24 -25.73
C LEU A 269 -1.17 8.85 -24.77
N LYS A 270 -0.39 8.02 -24.07
CA LYS A 270 0.59 8.37 -23.00
C LYS A 270 0.00 9.00 -21.74
N ASP A 271 -1.19 9.60 -21.83
CA ASP A 271 -1.79 10.34 -20.73
C ASP A 271 -2.72 9.47 -19.87
N TYR A 272 -3.36 8.47 -20.47
CA TYR A 272 -4.35 7.62 -19.81
C TYR A 272 -3.76 6.26 -19.49
N VAL A 273 -3.95 5.79 -18.26
CA VAL A 273 -3.57 4.43 -17.86
C VAL A 273 -4.72 3.76 -17.14
N LEU A 274 -5.12 2.60 -17.63
CA LEU A 274 -6.07 1.70 -16.97
C LEU A 274 -5.32 0.46 -16.48
N ASP A 275 -5.34 0.21 -15.18
CA ASP A 275 -4.76 -0.97 -14.55
C ASP A 275 -5.87 -1.84 -13.96
N TYR A 276 -5.79 -3.15 -14.17
CA TYR A 276 -6.66 -4.15 -13.54
C TYR A 276 -5.81 -5.20 -12.84
N ALA A 277 -6.25 -5.64 -11.67
CA ALA A 277 -5.62 -6.72 -10.94
C ALA A 277 -6.62 -7.61 -10.22
N PHE A 278 -6.21 -8.86 -10.06
CA PHE A 278 -6.98 -9.95 -9.49
C PHE A 278 -6.10 -10.74 -8.52
N MET A 279 -6.65 -11.05 -7.36
CA MET A 279 -6.02 -11.93 -6.37
C MET A 279 -7.06 -12.91 -5.82
N PRO A 280 -6.94 -14.21 -6.10
CA PRO A 280 -7.77 -15.22 -5.47
C PRO A 280 -7.39 -15.37 -4.00
N HIS A 281 -8.39 -15.35 -3.12
CA HIS A 281 -8.21 -15.44 -1.67
C HIS A 281 -9.01 -16.63 -1.13
N ASN A 282 -8.56 -17.86 -1.43
CA ASN A 282 -9.10 -19.14 -0.97
C ASN A 282 -10.57 -19.08 -0.49
N GLU A 283 -10.82 -19.28 0.80
CA GLU A 283 -12.16 -19.34 1.41
C GLU A 283 -12.82 -17.97 1.62
N LEU A 284 -12.05 -16.88 1.53
CA LEU A 284 -12.57 -15.51 1.69
C LEU A 284 -13.20 -14.98 0.41
N GLY A 285 -12.87 -15.56 -0.75
CA GLY A 285 -13.35 -15.12 -2.06
C GLY A 285 -12.30 -14.29 -2.81
N ASN A 286 -12.66 -13.76 -3.98
CA ASN A 286 -11.71 -13.11 -4.87
C ASN A 286 -11.71 -11.60 -4.68
N ILE A 287 -10.53 -10.98 -4.74
CA ILE A 287 -10.39 -9.52 -4.77
C ILE A 287 -10.12 -9.06 -6.20
N GLN A 288 -10.88 -8.06 -6.63
CA GLN A 288 -10.69 -7.38 -7.91
C GLN A 288 -10.45 -5.91 -7.66
N LYS A 289 -9.46 -5.34 -8.36
CA LYS A 289 -9.11 -3.92 -8.26
C LYS A 289 -8.91 -3.34 -9.65
N ILE A 290 -9.53 -2.19 -9.89
CA ILE A 290 -9.37 -1.40 -11.10
C ILE A 290 -8.84 -0.02 -10.71
N SER A 291 -7.87 0.49 -11.46
CA SER A 291 -7.29 1.82 -11.27
C SER A 291 -7.24 2.55 -12.60
N PHE A 292 -7.59 3.82 -12.59
CA PHE A 292 -7.49 4.73 -13.71
C PHE A 292 -6.56 5.88 -13.33
N LYS A 293 -5.69 6.29 -14.25
CA LYS A 293 -4.80 7.45 -14.09
C LYS A 293 -4.86 8.34 -15.32
N LEU A 294 -4.77 9.64 -15.08
CA LEU A 294 -4.69 10.70 -16.08
C LEU A 294 -3.49 11.60 -15.79
N ASN A 295 -2.57 11.72 -16.73
CA ASN A 295 -1.43 12.63 -16.71
C ASN A 295 -1.73 13.89 -17.52
N PHE A 296 -1.34 15.07 -17.01
CA PHE A 296 -1.50 16.37 -17.67
C PHE A 296 -0.50 17.44 -17.17
#